data_AF-A0A3N5SUZ6-F1
#
_entry.id   AF-A0A3N5SUZ6-F1
#
_cell.length_a   1.000
_cell.length_b   1.000
_cell.length_c   1.000
_cell.angle_alpha   90.00
_cell.angle_beta   90.00
_cell.angle_gamma   90.00
#
_symmetry.space_group_name_H-M   'P 1'
#
loop_
_entity.id
_entity.type
_entity.pdbx_description
1 polymer ?
#
loop_
_entity_poly.entity_id
_entity_poly.type
_entity_poly.pdbx_seq_one_letter_code
_entity_poly.pdbx_strand_id
1 'polypeptide(L)' 'MTKQGQTYRCRVDYPRGHARNPMTDGEIVDKFKSMAVKRMKEDQIRRLIDTVFSLDDVEDIGKLNQLMVFR' A
#
# COMPACT_ATOMS: atom_id res chain seq x y z
N MET A 1 -14.34 31.06 7.54
CA MET A 1 -15.70 31.30 7.00
C MET A 1 -15.67 31.05 5.50
N THR A 2 -16.62 30.27 4.99
CA THR A 2 -16.87 30.15 3.54
C THR A 2 -17.40 31.46 2.99
N LYS A 3 -17.53 31.59 1.65
CA LYS A 3 -18.18 32.75 1.01
C LYS A 3 -19.63 32.99 1.48
N GLN A 4 -20.26 31.96 2.05
CA GLN A 4 -21.62 31.99 2.60
C GLN A 4 -21.63 32.17 4.14
N GLY A 5 -20.47 32.37 4.75
CA GLY A 5 -20.35 32.64 6.19
C GLY A 5 -20.24 31.41 7.10
N GLN A 6 -20.32 30.17 6.57
CA GLN A 6 -20.19 28.98 7.42
C GLN A 6 -18.76 28.75 7.88
N THR A 7 -18.59 28.21 9.09
CA THR A 7 -17.29 27.77 9.61
C THR A 7 -17.37 26.29 9.96
N TYR A 8 -16.45 25.52 9.40
CA TYR A 8 -16.30 24.09 9.69
C TYR A 8 -14.97 23.86 10.41
N ARG A 9 -14.98 23.00 11.42
CA ARG A 9 -13.78 22.56 12.14
C ARG A 9 -13.80 21.04 12.23
N CYS A 10 -12.65 20.43 11.99
CA CYS A 10 -12.42 19.00 12.16
C CYS A 10 -11.10 18.81 12.91
N ARG A 11 -11.05 17.81 13.80
CA ARG A 11 -9.84 17.38 14.48
C ARG A 11 -9.67 15.89 14.22
N VAL A 12 -8.48 15.50 13.78
CA VAL A 12 -8.12 14.10 13.53
C VAL A 12 -6.90 13.77 14.38
N ASP A 13 -7.13 13.08 15.50
CA ASP A 13 -6.05 12.70 16.41
C ASP A 13 -5.24 11.50 15.89
N TYR A 14 -5.89 10.56 15.18
CA TYR A 14 -5.24 9.38 14.57
C TYR A 14 -5.57 9.28 13.08
N PRO A 15 -4.72 9.81 12.19
CA PRO A 15 -4.94 9.69 10.76
C PRO A 15 -4.87 8.23 10.31
N ARG A 16 -5.48 7.91 9.16
CA ARG A 16 -5.44 6.57 8.58
C ARG A 16 -3.99 6.13 8.34
N GLY A 17 -3.63 4.95 8.81
CA GLY A 17 -2.26 4.41 8.80
C GLY A 17 -1.47 4.65 10.10
N HIS A 18 -1.98 5.47 11.04
CA HIS A 18 -1.42 5.54 12.38
C HIS A 18 -1.59 4.20 13.11
N ALA A 19 -0.72 3.83 14.06
CA ALA A 19 -0.82 2.55 14.79
C ALA A 19 -2.18 2.34 15.50
N ARG A 20 -2.82 3.43 15.93
CA ARG A 20 -4.18 3.46 16.51
C ARG A 20 -5.33 3.57 15.49
N ASN A 21 -5.01 3.69 14.20
CA ASN A 21 -5.95 3.70 13.08
C ASN A 21 -5.28 3.01 11.87
N PRO A 22 -4.87 1.73 12.02
CA PRO A 22 -4.04 1.05 11.03
C PRO A 22 -4.83 0.81 9.75
N MET A 23 -4.17 0.96 8.60
CA MET A 23 -4.75 0.54 7.32
C MET A 23 -5.06 -0.96 7.37
N THR A 24 -6.12 -1.36 6.68
CA THR A 24 -6.37 -2.76 6.35
C THR A 24 -5.33 -3.27 5.35
N ASP A 25 -5.16 -4.58 5.28
CA ASP A 25 -4.31 -5.20 4.27
C ASP A 25 -4.69 -4.79 2.85
N GLY A 26 -6.00 -4.66 2.57
CA GLY A 26 -6.52 -4.18 1.30
C GLY A 26 -6.06 -2.75 0.97
N GLU A 27 -6.13 -1.81 1.91
CA GLU A 27 -5.64 -0.45 1.69
C GLU A 27 -4.12 -0.39 1.54
N ILE A 28 -3.37 -1.24 2.25
CA ILE A 28 -1.92 -1.35 2.07
C ILE A 28 -1.61 -1.86 0.67
N VAL A 29 -2.31 -2.90 0.21
CA VAL A 29 -2.19 -3.47 -1.14
C VAL A 29 -2.53 -2.44 -2.21
N ASP A 30 -3.64 -1.71 -2.07
CA ASP A 30 -4.06 -0.71 -3.04
C ASP A 30 -3.09 0.48 -3.09
N LYS A 31 -2.63 0.94 -1.93
CA LYS A 31 -1.57 1.96 -1.83
C LYS A 31 -0.31 1.49 -2.54
N PHE A 32 0.14 0.26 -2.29
CA PHE A 32 1.31 -0.31 -2.95
C PHE A 32 1.13 -0.39 -4.46
N LYS A 33 0.02 -0.97 -4.94
CA LYS A 33 -0.33 -1.05 -6.37
C LYS A 33 -0.27 0.33 -7.04
N SER A 34 -0.86 1.36 -6.43
CA SER A 34 -0.88 2.73 -6.99
C SER A 34 0.51 3.33 -7.22
N MET A 35 1.51 2.92 -6.44
CA MET A 35 2.90 3.35 -6.59
C MET A 35 3.67 2.46 -7.58
N ALA A 36 3.46 1.16 -7.50
CA ALA A 36 4.20 0.15 -8.26
C ALA A 36 3.85 0.15 -9.75
N VAL A 37 2.59 0.42 -10.13
CA VAL A 37 2.14 0.44 -11.55
C VAL A 37 2.93 1.42 -12.43
N LYS A 38 3.60 2.41 -11.84
CA LYS A 38 4.47 3.36 -12.56
C LYS A 38 5.72 2.71 -13.14
N ARG A 39 6.14 1.55 -12.61
CA ARG A 39 7.41 0.88 -12.93
C ARG A 39 7.29 -0.64 -13.12
N MET A 40 6.14 -1.24 -12.82
CA MET A 40 5.92 -2.68 -12.82
C MET A 40 4.62 -3.03 -13.55
N LYS A 41 4.59 -4.21 -14.18
CA LYS A 41 3.36 -4.77 -14.77
C LYS A 41 2.43 -5.30 -13.68
N GLU A 42 1.12 -5.26 -13.91
CA GLU A 42 0.11 -5.74 -12.94
C GLU A 42 0.37 -7.19 -12.49
N ASP A 43 0.72 -8.08 -13.41
CA ASP A 43 1.02 -9.49 -13.11
C ASP A 43 2.24 -9.65 -12.20
N GLN A 44 3.22 -8.75 -12.33
CA GLN A 44 4.42 -8.73 -11.50
C GLN A 44 4.08 -8.20 -10.10
N ILE A 45 3.28 -7.15 -10.02
CA ILE A 45 2.77 -6.57 -8.76
C ILE A 45 1.96 -7.61 -7.99
N ARG A 46 1.06 -8.33 -8.66
CA ARG A 46 0.24 -9.39 -8.05
C ARG A 46 1.13 -10.49 -7.45
N ARG A 47 2.06 -11.04 -8.23
CA ARG A 47 2.99 -12.07 -7.76
C ARG A 47 3.85 -11.59 -6.58
N LEU A 48 4.28 -10.32 -6.60
CA LEU A 48 5.05 -9.75 -5.50
C LEU A 48 4.22 -9.69 -4.21
N ILE A 49 2.98 -9.20 -4.29
CA ILE A 49 2.06 -9.16 -3.14
C ILE A 49 1.85 -10.57 -2.60
N ASP A 50 1.49 -11.53 -3.46
CA ASP A 50 1.25 -12.92 -3.06
C ASP A 50 2.47 -13.53 -2.34
N THR A 51 3.68 -13.26 -2.87
CA THR A 51 4.95 -13.75 -2.28
C THR A 51 5.24 -13.10 -0.92
N VAL A 52 4.97 -11.80 -0.75
CA VAL A 52 5.22 -11.10 0.52
C VAL A 52 4.23 -11.52 1.61
N PHE A 53 2.97 -11.78 1.27
CA PHE A 53 1.97 -12.28 2.22
C PHE A 53 2.21 -13.75 2.62
N SER A 54 2.98 -14.50 1.85
CA SER A 54 3.38 -15.90 2.13
C SER A 54 4.89 -16.02 2.39
N LEU A 55 5.53 -14.96 2.91
CA LEU A 55 6.98 -14.89 3.03
C LEU A 55 7.57 -16.02 3.90
N ASP A 56 6.82 -16.48 4.91
CA ASP A 56 7.22 -17.58 5.79
C ASP A 56 7.35 -18.93 5.05
N ASP A 57 6.68 -19.09 3.91
CA ASP A 57 6.72 -20.28 3.06
C ASP A 57 7.79 -20.18 1.94
N VAL A 58 8.52 -19.07 1.85
CA VAL A 58 9.50 -18.83 0.78
C VAL A 58 10.83 -19.51 1.12
N GLU A 59 11.12 -20.63 0.46
CA GLU A 59 12.38 -21.39 0.63
C GLU A 59 13.62 -20.67 0.07
N ASP A 60 13.45 -19.80 -0.93
CA ASP A 60 14.55 -19.07 -1.59
C ASP A 60 14.16 -17.60 -1.80
N ILE A 61 14.82 -16.72 -1.04
CA ILE A 61 14.62 -15.26 -1.10
C ILE A 61 15.00 -14.66 -2.46
N GLY A 62 15.83 -15.35 -3.25
CA GLY A 62 16.15 -14.97 -4.63
C GLY A 62 14.91 -14.85 -5.51
N LYS A 63 13.87 -15.66 -5.26
CA LYS A 63 12.58 -15.59 -5.97
C LYS A 63 11.90 -14.23 -5.76
N LEU A 64 11.92 -13.70 -4.53
CA LEU A 64 11.38 -12.36 -4.23
C LEU A 64 12.20 -11.26 -4.92
N ASN A 65 13.54 -11.36 -4.87
CA ASN A 65 14.43 -10.38 -5.49
C ASN A 65 14.20 -10.25 -7.00
N GLN A 66 13.99 -11.36 -7.70
CA GLN A 66 13.70 -11.37 -9.14
C GLN A 66 12.40 -10.63 -9.48
N LEU A 67 11.41 -10.62 -8.58
CA LEU A 67 10.15 -9.89 -8.76
C LEU A 67 10.32 -8.37 -8.58
N MET A 68 11.42 -7.91 -7.97
CA MET A 68 11.68 -6.48 -7.70
C MET A 68 12.63 -5.82 -8.70
N VAL A 69 13.16 -6.57 -9.68
CA VAL A 69 13.99 -6.01 -10.74
C VAL A 69 13.11 -5.39 -11.83
N PHE A 70 13.40 -4.13 -12.16
CA PHE A 70 12.73 -3.40 -13.25
C PHE A 70 13.60 -3.48 -14.51
N ARG A 71 12.99 -3.78 -15.65
CA ARG A 71 13.62 -3.64 -16.98
C ARG A 71 13.07 -2.40 -17.67
#